data_AF-E8V5C8-F1
#
_entry.id   AF-E8V5C8-F1
#
_cell.length_a   1.000
_cell.length_b   1.000
_cell.length_c   1.000
_cell.angle_alpha   90.00
_cell.angle_beta   90.00
_cell.angle_gamma   90.00
#
_symmetry.space_group_name_H-M   'P 1'
#
loop_
_entity.id
_entity.type
_entity.pdbx_description
1 polymer ?
#
loop_
_entity_poly.entity_id
_entity_poly.type
_entity_poly.pdbx_seq_one_letter_code
_entity_poly.pdbx_strand_id
1 'polypeptide(L)'
;MHLDPDTIKDALGFLNNDQVKNILSPTTKAIGESLKDLYDATIGENMRNVADKFRERRSGKRPTTHEDFKVIIPLLQGASVQSDPTLQDRWANLMDSAIDQSEGYLPSFAQTLSEMSADEAHYLDRLWAFFSQPLDINTGLPFAMWPVEHWKLVDVYDPKFRINFGHAEYWLHKDKMGDDDRATYAKLNHIELVIQDLIRLGIISRTEKAEAKDHYLLGETPMPMRGSETVLKTEYALTHYGVSFIRAVSGNAGTTDKGGPSDQRPS
;
A
#
# COMPACT_ATOMS: atom_id res chain seq x y z
N MET A 1 -2.22 36.18 -8.80
CA MET A 1 -3.08 35.68 -9.90
C MET A 1 -4.49 35.61 -9.34
N HIS A 2 -5.40 36.49 -9.77
CA HIS A 2 -6.79 36.49 -9.28
C HIS A 2 -7.53 35.34 -9.94
N LEU A 3 -7.95 34.34 -9.14
CA LEU A 3 -8.81 33.27 -9.61
C LEU A 3 -10.27 33.66 -9.46
N ASP A 4 -11.06 33.21 -10.43
CA ASP A 4 -12.48 33.49 -10.63
C ASP A 4 -13.35 32.88 -9.50
N PRO A 5 -14.18 33.68 -8.80
CA PRO A 5 -15.10 33.23 -7.76
C PRO A 5 -16.02 32.06 -8.13
N ASP A 6 -16.33 31.87 -9.41
CA ASP A 6 -17.19 30.79 -9.86
C ASP A 6 -16.48 29.42 -9.87
N THR A 7 -15.15 29.41 -9.96
CA THR A 7 -14.35 28.17 -9.92
C THR A 7 -14.27 27.60 -8.49
N ILE A 8 -14.32 28.48 -7.49
CA ILE A 8 -14.38 28.16 -6.05
C ILE A 8 -15.74 27.55 -5.69
N LYS A 9 -16.82 28.02 -6.34
CA LYS A 9 -18.17 27.45 -6.17
C LYS A 9 -18.31 26.05 -6.73
N ASP A 10 -17.63 25.72 -7.82
CA ASP A 10 -17.69 24.39 -8.42
C ASP A 10 -16.90 23.34 -7.62
N ALA A 11 -15.73 23.72 -7.10
CA ALA A 11 -14.91 22.89 -6.20
C ALA A 11 -15.42 22.84 -4.75
N LEU A 12 -16.44 23.62 -4.40
CA LEU A 12 -17.23 23.47 -3.16
C LEU A 12 -18.66 23.04 -3.47
N GLY A 13 -19.00 22.81 -4.74
CA GLY A 13 -20.35 22.47 -5.19
C GLY A 13 -20.81 21.12 -4.66
N PHE A 14 -19.87 20.22 -4.36
CA PHE A 14 -20.13 18.96 -3.66
C PHE A 14 -20.48 19.15 -2.16
N LEU A 15 -20.14 20.31 -1.57
CA LEU A 15 -20.57 20.74 -0.24
C LEU A 15 -21.84 21.61 -0.28
N ASN A 16 -22.46 21.81 -1.45
CA ASN A 16 -23.59 22.71 -1.61
C ASN A 16 -24.93 21.98 -1.78
N ASN A 17 -24.98 20.72 -1.35
CA ASN A 17 -26.23 19.98 -1.20
C ASN A 17 -27.01 20.60 -0.03
N ASP A 18 -28.34 20.72 -0.12
CA ASP A 18 -29.16 21.40 0.90
C ASP A 18 -29.06 20.73 2.30
N GLN A 19 -28.54 19.51 2.36
CA GLN A 19 -28.17 18.81 3.61
C GLN A 19 -26.88 19.35 4.27
N VAL A 20 -25.95 19.92 3.50
CA VAL A 20 -24.71 20.55 3.97
C VAL A 20 -24.94 22.01 4.40
N LYS A 21 -25.94 22.68 3.84
CA LYS A 21 -26.34 24.04 4.28
C LYS A 21 -26.82 24.08 5.74
N ASN A 22 -27.42 23.00 6.25
CA ASN A 22 -27.83 22.91 7.66
C ASN A 22 -26.66 22.70 8.63
N ILE A 23 -25.45 22.43 8.12
CA ILE A 23 -24.21 22.37 8.90
C ILE A 23 -23.56 23.75 9.02
N LEU A 24 -24.03 24.77 8.28
CA LEU A 24 -23.57 26.17 8.32
C LEU A 24 -24.00 26.92 9.59
N SER A 25 -23.89 26.27 10.76
CA SER A 25 -23.93 26.93 12.06
C SER A 25 -22.59 27.66 12.32
N PRO A 26 -22.51 28.60 13.28
CA PRO A 26 -21.35 29.47 13.53
C PRO A 26 -19.97 28.79 13.67
N THR A 27 -19.92 27.47 13.92
CA THR A 27 -18.70 26.65 13.91
C THR A 27 -18.03 26.53 12.54
N THR A 28 -18.77 26.76 11.44
CA THR A 28 -18.31 26.55 10.06
C THR A 28 -17.48 27.69 9.51
N LYS A 29 -17.49 28.86 10.17
CA LYS A 29 -16.62 29.97 9.76
C LYS A 29 -15.14 29.59 9.93
N ALA A 30 -14.80 28.92 11.03
CA ALA A 30 -13.46 28.42 11.30
C ALA A 30 -13.06 27.25 10.37
N ILE A 31 -14.00 26.35 10.03
CA ILE A 31 -13.75 25.25 9.08
C ILE A 31 -13.56 25.80 7.65
N GLY A 32 -14.40 26.74 7.24
CA GLY A 32 -14.29 27.43 5.94
C GLY A 32 -13.05 28.30 5.84
N GLU A 33 -12.63 28.97 6.93
CA GLU A 33 -11.36 29.69 7.01
C GLU A 33 -10.18 28.70 6.96
N SER A 34 -10.22 27.58 7.68
CA SER A 34 -9.15 26.56 7.63
C SER A 34 -9.00 25.89 6.25
N LEU A 35 -10.11 25.63 5.55
CA LEU A 35 -10.11 25.11 4.18
C LEU A 35 -9.66 26.17 3.17
N LYS A 36 -9.97 27.44 3.41
CA LYS A 36 -9.51 28.57 2.61
C LYS A 36 -8.00 28.81 2.80
N ASP A 37 -7.51 28.74 4.03
CA ASP A 37 -6.10 28.85 4.38
C ASP A 37 -5.27 27.68 3.81
N LEU A 38 -5.87 26.47 3.72
CA LEU A 38 -5.27 25.32 3.02
C LEU A 38 -5.23 25.51 1.50
N TYR A 39 -6.08 26.35 0.90
CA TYR A 39 -6.24 26.46 -0.56
C TYR A 39 -5.27 27.46 -1.22
N ASP A 40 -4.79 28.47 -0.49
CA ASP A 40 -4.15 29.65 -1.07
C ASP A 40 -2.71 29.46 -1.64
N ALA A 41 -2.14 28.25 -1.63
CA ALA A 41 -0.85 27.99 -2.28
C ALA A 41 -0.70 26.54 -2.78
N THR A 42 -0.79 26.31 -4.10
CA THR A 42 -0.43 25.04 -4.81
C THR A 42 -1.20 23.76 -4.41
N ILE A 43 -1.83 23.75 -3.24
CA ILE A 43 -2.60 22.69 -2.60
C ILE A 43 -3.98 22.53 -3.25
N GLY A 44 -4.52 23.61 -3.85
CA GLY A 44 -5.84 23.59 -4.48
C GLY A 44 -5.96 22.60 -5.64
N GLU A 45 -4.92 22.46 -6.47
CA GLU A 45 -4.95 21.53 -7.63
C GLU A 45 -4.81 20.07 -7.19
N ASN A 46 -3.88 19.78 -6.28
CA ASN A 46 -3.71 18.45 -5.69
C ASN A 46 -4.99 17.98 -4.97
N MET A 47 -5.56 18.85 -4.14
CA MET A 47 -6.81 18.58 -3.44
C MET A 47 -7.96 18.35 -4.43
N ARG A 48 -8.06 19.18 -5.48
CA ARG A 48 -9.07 19.01 -6.53
C ARG A 48 -8.92 17.63 -7.20
N ASN A 49 -7.72 17.22 -7.55
CA ASN A 49 -7.46 15.93 -8.19
C ASN A 49 -7.87 14.76 -7.28
N VAL A 50 -7.53 14.82 -5.99
CA VAL A 50 -7.96 13.81 -5.01
C VAL A 50 -9.48 13.81 -4.85
N ALA A 51 -10.10 14.99 -4.76
CA ALA A 51 -11.55 15.11 -4.61
C ALA A 51 -12.31 14.57 -5.83
N ASP A 52 -11.81 14.84 -7.04
CA ASP A 52 -12.37 14.31 -8.29
C ASP A 52 -12.26 12.78 -8.33
N LYS A 53 -11.07 12.24 -8.00
CA LYS A 53 -10.79 10.80 -7.85
C LYS A 53 -11.70 10.14 -6.80
N PHE A 54 -11.92 10.79 -5.67
CA PHE A 54 -12.81 10.32 -4.62
C PHE A 54 -14.27 10.33 -5.08
N ARG A 55 -14.74 11.41 -5.71
CA ARG A 55 -16.09 11.52 -6.26
C ARG A 55 -16.38 10.44 -7.29
N GLU A 56 -15.42 10.16 -8.17
CA GLU A 56 -15.53 9.09 -9.16
C GLU A 56 -15.76 7.72 -8.50
N ARG A 57 -14.98 7.39 -7.46
CA ARG A 57 -15.12 6.14 -6.70
C ARG A 57 -16.44 6.02 -5.94
N ARG A 58 -17.00 7.16 -5.52
CA ARG A 58 -18.31 7.25 -4.86
C ARG A 58 -19.49 7.25 -5.86
N SER A 59 -19.23 7.35 -7.16
CA SER A 59 -20.28 7.34 -8.17
C SER A 59 -21.08 6.03 -8.10
N GLY A 60 -22.40 6.14 -7.93
CA GLY A 60 -23.29 4.98 -7.78
C GLY A 60 -23.34 4.35 -6.38
N LYS A 61 -22.59 4.87 -5.40
CA LYS A 61 -22.68 4.46 -3.98
C LYS A 61 -23.67 5.34 -3.21
N ARG A 62 -23.93 4.99 -1.93
CA ARG A 62 -24.79 5.80 -1.04
C ARG A 62 -24.27 7.24 -0.97
N PRO A 63 -25.15 8.25 -0.89
CA PRO A 63 -24.74 9.62 -0.65
C PRO A 63 -23.87 9.74 0.61
N THR A 64 -22.82 10.56 0.52
CA THR A 64 -21.95 10.89 1.64
C THR A 64 -22.72 11.73 2.67
N THR A 65 -22.72 11.30 3.93
CA THR A 65 -23.42 11.97 5.04
C THR A 65 -22.50 12.96 5.76
N HIS A 66 -23.05 13.67 6.75
CA HIS A 66 -22.25 14.54 7.62
C HIS A 66 -21.22 13.77 8.43
N GLU A 67 -21.59 12.59 8.95
CA GLU A 67 -20.74 11.70 9.73
C GLU A 67 -19.56 11.21 8.89
N ASP A 68 -19.81 10.86 7.62
CA ASP A 68 -18.76 10.48 6.68
C ASP A 68 -17.74 11.60 6.49
N PHE A 69 -18.20 12.86 6.41
CA PHE A 69 -17.34 14.01 6.26
C PHE A 69 -16.40 14.19 7.47
N LYS A 70 -16.88 13.94 8.69
CA LYS A 70 -16.06 13.96 9.91
C LYS A 70 -14.92 12.93 9.87
N VAL A 71 -15.16 11.78 9.25
CA VAL A 71 -14.16 10.71 9.12
C VAL A 71 -13.07 11.08 8.12
N ILE A 72 -13.42 11.73 7.00
CA ILE A 72 -12.45 12.04 5.94
C ILE A 72 -11.70 13.37 6.15
N ILE A 73 -12.19 14.30 6.98
CA ILE A 73 -11.52 15.59 7.25
C ILE A 73 -10.02 15.41 7.60
N PRO A 74 -9.63 14.51 8.52
CA PRO A 74 -8.21 14.30 8.82
C PRO A 74 -7.40 13.78 7.63
N LEU A 75 -8.03 13.00 6.73
CA LEU A 75 -7.39 12.45 5.54
C LEU A 75 -7.14 13.51 4.47
N LEU A 76 -8.02 14.53 4.41
CA LEU A 76 -7.88 15.63 3.45
C LEU A 76 -6.56 16.38 3.66
N GLN A 77 -6.08 16.54 4.89
CA GLN A 77 -4.83 17.24 5.17
C GLN A 77 -3.61 16.53 4.55
N GLY A 78 -3.51 15.21 4.71
CA GLY A 78 -2.43 14.43 4.10
C GLY A 78 -2.54 14.36 2.58
N ALA A 79 -3.77 14.28 2.06
CA ALA A 79 -4.01 14.26 0.63
C ALA A 79 -3.73 15.60 -0.06
N SER A 80 -3.90 16.74 0.64
CA SER A 80 -3.78 18.08 0.06
C SER A 80 -2.37 18.41 -0.39
N VAL A 81 -1.37 17.86 0.31
CA VAL A 81 0.05 18.08 0.02
C VAL A 81 0.60 17.07 -1.00
N GLN A 82 -0.21 16.11 -1.45
CA GLN A 82 0.23 15.05 -2.33
C GLN A 82 0.16 15.45 -3.81
N SER A 83 1.30 15.49 -4.48
CA SER A 83 1.41 15.81 -5.91
C SER A 83 1.51 14.59 -6.82
N ASP A 84 1.91 13.44 -6.28
CA ASP A 84 2.07 12.22 -7.08
C ASP A 84 0.69 11.60 -7.42
N PRO A 85 0.37 11.34 -8.71
CA PRO A 85 -0.93 10.80 -9.10
C PRO A 85 -1.26 9.45 -8.48
N THR A 86 -0.27 8.57 -8.32
CA THR A 86 -0.46 7.24 -7.70
C THR A 86 -0.86 7.41 -6.24
N LEU A 87 -0.16 8.26 -5.50
CA LEU A 87 -0.49 8.53 -4.10
C LEU A 87 -1.81 9.30 -3.95
N GLN A 88 -2.16 10.20 -4.87
CA GLN A 88 -3.50 10.82 -4.91
C GLN A 88 -4.61 9.78 -5.05
N ASP A 89 -4.40 8.75 -5.89
CA ASP A 89 -5.33 7.62 -6.01
C ASP A 89 -5.44 6.81 -4.72
N ARG A 90 -4.32 6.58 -4.02
CA ARG A 90 -4.32 5.89 -2.72
C ARG A 90 -5.10 6.66 -1.66
N TRP A 91 -4.94 7.98 -1.61
CA TRP A 91 -5.68 8.84 -0.68
C TRP A 91 -7.18 8.81 -0.96
N ALA A 92 -7.59 8.87 -2.23
CA ALA A 92 -8.99 8.76 -2.62
C ALA A 92 -9.59 7.39 -2.24
N ASN A 93 -8.85 6.30 -2.45
CA ASN A 93 -9.25 4.95 -2.01
C ASN A 93 -9.38 4.86 -0.49
N LEU A 94 -8.44 5.45 0.25
CA LEU A 94 -8.45 5.44 1.70
C LEU A 94 -9.68 6.16 2.27
N MET A 95 -10.04 7.32 1.69
CA MET A 95 -11.24 8.06 2.07
C MET A 95 -12.52 7.26 1.81
N ASP A 96 -12.62 6.58 0.67
CA ASP A 96 -13.77 5.72 0.36
C ASP A 96 -13.85 4.53 1.34
N SER A 97 -12.73 3.88 1.62
CA SER A 97 -12.62 2.77 2.59
C SER A 97 -12.99 3.18 4.01
N ALA A 98 -12.64 4.42 4.41
CA ALA A 98 -12.97 4.96 5.72
C ALA A 98 -14.48 5.21 5.89
N ILE A 99 -15.16 5.63 4.82
CA ILE A 99 -16.61 5.89 4.80
C ILE A 99 -17.43 4.60 4.81
N ASP A 100 -17.02 3.63 4.00
CA ASP A 100 -17.71 2.35 3.91
C ASP A 100 -17.37 1.43 5.09
N GLN A 101 -16.46 1.86 5.98
CA GLN A 101 -15.92 1.05 7.09
C GLN A 101 -15.54 -0.36 6.62
N SER A 102 -14.87 -0.43 5.46
CA SER A 102 -14.42 -1.71 4.89
C SER A 102 -13.72 -2.53 5.97
N GLU A 103 -14.00 -3.84 6.03
CA GLU A 103 -13.38 -4.71 7.02
C GLU A 103 -11.86 -4.52 7.05
N GLY A 104 -11.33 -4.15 8.22
CA GLY A 104 -9.90 -3.93 8.40
C GLY A 104 -9.41 -2.49 8.26
N TYR A 105 -10.27 -1.49 8.02
CA TYR A 105 -9.86 -0.07 8.08
C TYR A 105 -9.33 0.30 9.48
N LEU A 106 -8.17 0.99 9.53
CA LEU A 106 -7.63 1.60 10.73
C LEU A 106 -7.33 3.09 10.50
N PRO A 107 -7.64 3.98 11.45
CA PRO A 107 -7.28 5.40 11.34
C PRO A 107 -5.78 5.67 11.13
N SER A 108 -4.91 4.77 11.59
CA SER A 108 -3.44 4.88 11.41
C SER A 108 -3.00 4.75 9.95
N PHE A 109 -3.85 4.23 9.06
CA PHE A 109 -3.53 4.09 7.63
C PHE A 109 -3.25 5.44 6.97
N ALA A 110 -3.84 6.53 7.45
CA ALA A 110 -3.54 7.87 6.97
C ALA A 110 -2.08 8.23 7.18
N GLN A 111 -1.57 7.95 8.39
CA GLN A 111 -0.17 8.20 8.73
C GLN A 111 0.75 7.29 7.89
N THR A 112 0.45 5.99 7.81
CA THR A 112 1.23 5.06 6.97
C THR A 112 1.31 5.54 5.53
N LEU A 113 0.18 5.92 4.92
CA LEU A 113 0.18 6.42 3.55
C LEU A 113 0.94 7.75 3.38
N SER A 114 0.91 8.63 4.39
CA SER A 114 1.64 9.90 4.35
C SER A 114 3.16 9.74 4.37
N GLU A 115 3.66 8.62 4.91
CA GLU A 115 5.09 8.31 4.99
C GLU A 115 5.61 7.61 3.74
N MET A 116 4.73 7.21 2.81
CA MET A 116 5.11 6.47 1.61
C MET A 116 5.53 7.37 0.44
N SER A 117 6.53 6.89 -0.28
CA SER A 117 6.90 7.34 -1.62
C SER A 117 6.05 6.70 -2.72
N ALA A 118 6.10 7.28 -3.93
CA ALA A 118 5.41 6.74 -5.09
C ALA A 118 5.94 5.35 -5.48
N ASP A 119 7.25 5.12 -5.34
CA ASP A 119 7.89 3.85 -5.65
C ASP A 119 7.42 2.73 -4.70
N GLU A 120 7.34 3.02 -3.40
CA GLU A 120 6.75 2.11 -2.42
C GLU A 120 5.28 1.80 -2.74
N ALA A 121 4.50 2.82 -3.13
CA ALA A 121 3.10 2.63 -3.51
C ALA A 121 2.92 1.74 -4.76
N HIS A 122 3.86 1.80 -5.71
CA HIS A 122 3.91 0.86 -6.85
C HIS A 122 4.40 -0.53 -6.44
N TYR A 123 5.33 -0.60 -5.49
CA TYR A 123 5.79 -1.89 -4.98
C TYR A 123 4.68 -2.63 -4.22
N LEU A 124 3.80 -1.92 -3.50
CA LEU A 124 2.61 -2.53 -2.88
C LEU A 124 1.70 -3.23 -3.88
N ASP A 125 1.51 -2.68 -5.09
CA ASP A 125 0.72 -3.36 -6.13
C ASP A 125 1.36 -4.69 -6.54
N ARG A 126 2.69 -4.70 -6.69
CA ARG A 126 3.45 -5.90 -7.06
C ARG A 126 3.39 -6.95 -5.94
N LEU A 127 3.55 -6.52 -4.69
CA LEU A 127 3.40 -7.39 -3.52
C LEU A 127 1.99 -7.97 -3.45
N TRP A 128 0.95 -7.14 -3.62
CA TRP A 128 -0.42 -7.62 -3.61
C TRP A 128 -0.69 -8.62 -4.72
N ALA A 129 -0.29 -8.30 -5.95
CA ALA A 129 -0.44 -9.19 -7.10
C ALA A 129 0.28 -10.52 -6.94
N PHE A 130 1.36 -10.56 -6.16
CA PHE A 130 2.09 -11.78 -5.83
C PHE A 130 1.44 -12.57 -4.69
N PHE A 131 1.21 -11.94 -3.53
CA PHE A 131 0.71 -12.63 -2.34
C PHE A 131 -0.76 -13.05 -2.44
N SER A 132 -1.58 -12.32 -3.21
CA SER A 132 -3.01 -12.62 -3.37
C SER A 132 -3.31 -13.78 -4.33
N GLN A 133 -2.29 -14.36 -4.96
CA GLN A 133 -2.46 -15.51 -5.84
C GLN A 133 -2.95 -16.72 -5.05
N PRO A 134 -3.87 -17.52 -5.62
CA PRO A 134 -4.28 -18.77 -5.01
C PRO A 134 -3.06 -19.70 -4.92
N LEU A 135 -2.86 -20.31 -3.75
CA LEU A 135 -1.86 -21.34 -3.57
C LEU A 135 -2.47 -22.71 -3.90
N ASP A 136 -1.72 -23.54 -4.61
CA ASP A 136 -2.12 -24.92 -4.92
C ASP A 136 -2.15 -25.83 -3.68
N ILE A 137 -1.65 -25.33 -2.55
CA ILE A 137 -1.61 -26.02 -1.26
C ILE A 137 -2.34 -25.21 -0.18
N ASN A 138 -3.14 -25.90 0.63
CA ASN A 138 -3.73 -25.30 1.83
C ASN A 138 -2.64 -25.16 2.90
N THR A 139 -2.07 -23.97 3.04
CA THR A 139 -1.00 -23.70 4.00
C THR A 139 -1.52 -23.56 5.44
N GLY A 140 -2.84 -23.47 5.65
CA GLY A 140 -3.43 -23.12 6.96
C GLY A 140 -3.11 -21.70 7.42
N LEU A 141 -2.41 -20.90 6.60
CA LEU A 141 -2.06 -19.52 6.89
C LEU A 141 -3.17 -18.57 6.44
N PRO A 142 -3.30 -17.39 7.06
CA PRO A 142 -4.20 -16.36 6.56
C PRO A 142 -3.90 -15.98 5.10
N PHE A 143 -4.93 -15.61 4.36
CA PHE A 143 -4.83 -15.20 2.96
C PHE A 143 -3.76 -14.13 2.76
N ALA A 144 -2.92 -14.29 1.73
CA ALA A 144 -1.84 -13.38 1.35
C ALA A 144 -0.71 -13.20 2.39
N MET A 145 -0.61 -14.06 3.41
CA MET A 145 0.40 -13.97 4.48
C MET A 145 1.36 -15.16 4.53
N TRP A 146 1.54 -15.84 3.40
CA TRP A 146 2.48 -16.95 3.31
C TRP A 146 3.93 -16.45 3.30
N PRO A 147 4.87 -17.14 3.97
CA PRO A 147 6.24 -16.67 4.09
C PRO A 147 7.03 -16.84 2.79
N VAL A 148 7.97 -15.93 2.54
CA VAL A 148 8.96 -15.97 1.46
C VAL A 148 10.36 -15.63 1.94
N GLU A 149 11.34 -16.09 1.19
CA GLU A 149 12.74 -15.68 1.38
C GLU A 149 12.98 -14.28 0.82
N HIS A 150 14.05 -13.62 1.31
CA HIS A 150 14.42 -12.26 0.92
C HIS A 150 14.53 -12.05 -0.60
N TRP A 151 15.16 -12.98 -1.32
CA TRP A 151 15.35 -12.86 -2.77
C TRP A 151 14.02 -12.72 -3.53
N LYS A 152 12.92 -13.27 -3.00
CA LYS A 152 11.61 -13.17 -3.61
C LYS A 152 11.05 -11.75 -3.48
N LEU A 153 11.30 -11.04 -2.39
CA LEU A 153 10.94 -9.63 -2.27
C LEU A 153 11.68 -8.77 -3.31
N VAL A 154 12.98 -9.01 -3.48
CA VAL A 154 13.78 -8.33 -4.52
C VAL A 154 13.26 -8.64 -5.92
N ASP A 155 12.93 -9.89 -6.20
CA ASP A 155 12.35 -10.34 -7.48
C ASP A 155 10.97 -9.73 -7.74
N VAL A 156 10.11 -9.59 -6.73
CA VAL A 156 8.82 -8.90 -6.85
C VAL A 156 9.01 -7.39 -7.04
N TYR A 157 10.04 -6.80 -6.43
CA TYR A 157 10.35 -5.39 -6.62
C TYR A 157 10.77 -5.12 -8.07
N ASP A 158 11.72 -5.89 -8.61
CA ASP A 158 12.14 -5.83 -10.01
C ASP A 158 12.54 -7.22 -10.54
N PRO A 159 11.67 -7.88 -11.33
CA PRO A 159 11.92 -9.22 -11.86
C PRO A 159 13.09 -9.31 -12.83
N LYS A 160 13.56 -8.17 -13.36
CA LYS A 160 14.72 -8.09 -14.27
C LYS A 160 16.02 -7.80 -13.52
N PHE A 161 15.95 -7.51 -12.23
CA PHE A 161 17.13 -7.22 -11.43
C PHE A 161 17.98 -8.48 -11.25
N ARG A 162 19.27 -8.37 -11.57
CA ARG A 162 20.23 -9.47 -11.44
C ARG A 162 21.45 -8.96 -10.69
N ILE A 163 21.84 -9.70 -9.66
CA ILE A 163 23.05 -9.43 -8.90
C ILE A 163 24.17 -10.25 -9.54
N ASN A 164 25.19 -9.56 -10.06
CA ASN A 164 26.34 -10.21 -10.71
C ASN A 164 27.60 -10.22 -9.83
N PHE A 165 27.51 -9.82 -8.56
CA PHE A 165 28.63 -9.73 -7.62
C PHE A 165 28.21 -10.13 -6.19
N GLY A 166 29.13 -10.65 -5.40
CA GLY A 166 28.89 -10.94 -3.99
C GLY A 166 28.80 -9.64 -3.15
N HIS A 167 27.89 -9.59 -2.17
CA HIS A 167 27.75 -8.44 -1.26
C HIS A 167 29.06 -8.08 -0.51
N ALA A 168 29.89 -9.09 -0.20
CA ALA A 168 31.20 -8.92 0.41
C ALA A 168 32.25 -8.37 -0.58
N GLU A 169 32.13 -8.73 -1.88
CA GLU A 169 33.04 -8.26 -2.93
C GLU A 169 32.88 -6.76 -3.18
N TYR A 170 31.68 -6.20 -2.99
CA TYR A 170 31.44 -4.75 -3.06
C TYR A 170 32.29 -3.96 -2.05
N TRP A 171 32.30 -4.37 -0.78
CA TRP A 171 33.01 -3.65 0.27
C TRP A 171 34.53 -3.79 0.13
N LEU A 172 35.00 -4.92 -0.38
CA LEU A 172 36.42 -5.20 -0.55
C LEU A 172 37.02 -4.61 -1.84
N HIS A 173 36.21 -4.34 -2.86
CA HIS A 173 36.66 -3.94 -4.19
C HIS A 173 35.92 -2.75 -4.79
N LYS A 174 35.41 -1.83 -3.95
CA LYS A 174 34.70 -0.61 -4.38
C LYS A 174 35.48 0.24 -5.39
N ASP A 175 36.80 0.22 -5.30
CA ASP A 175 37.76 0.91 -6.17
C ASP A 175 37.96 0.22 -7.54
N LYS A 176 37.58 -1.05 -7.68
CA LYS A 176 37.78 -1.87 -8.89
C LYS A 176 36.50 -2.12 -9.69
N MET A 177 35.36 -1.61 -9.23
CA MET A 177 34.07 -1.80 -9.90
C MET A 177 33.92 -0.92 -11.15
N GLY A 178 33.28 -1.48 -12.18
CA GLY A 178 32.81 -0.71 -13.33
C GLY A 178 31.65 0.22 -12.97
N ASP A 179 31.28 1.12 -13.89
CA ASP A 179 30.11 2.00 -13.70
C ASP A 179 28.80 1.20 -13.57
N ASP A 180 28.66 0.11 -14.31
CA ASP A 180 27.48 -0.77 -14.29
C ASP A 180 27.30 -1.48 -12.94
N ASP A 181 28.39 -1.91 -12.31
CA ASP A 181 28.35 -2.56 -10.99
C ASP A 181 27.93 -1.56 -9.90
N ARG A 182 28.42 -0.31 -9.99
CA ARG A 182 28.02 0.76 -9.08
C ARG A 182 26.52 1.07 -9.19
N ALA A 183 25.99 1.16 -10.41
CA ALA A 183 24.57 1.41 -10.64
C ALA A 183 23.70 0.25 -10.12
N THR A 184 24.14 -1.00 -10.36
CA THR A 184 23.46 -2.20 -9.86
C THR A 184 23.43 -2.23 -8.34
N TYR A 185 24.54 -1.87 -7.67
CA TYR A 185 24.59 -1.79 -6.22
C TYR A 185 23.69 -0.66 -5.67
N ALA A 186 23.73 0.52 -6.26
CA ALA A 186 22.89 1.64 -5.84
C ALA A 186 21.41 1.26 -5.90
N LYS A 187 21.02 0.53 -6.94
CA LYS A 187 19.68 -0.02 -7.10
C LYS A 187 19.35 -1.06 -6.03
N LEU A 188 20.24 -2.01 -5.76
CA LEU A 188 20.04 -2.98 -4.66
C LEU A 188 19.85 -2.27 -3.32
N ASN A 189 20.71 -1.31 -3.01
CA ASN A 189 20.61 -0.55 -1.77
C ASN A 189 19.28 0.21 -1.66
N HIS A 190 18.77 0.78 -2.76
CA HIS A 190 17.44 1.38 -2.79
C HIS A 190 16.32 0.36 -2.52
N ILE A 191 16.39 -0.83 -3.14
CA ILE A 191 15.43 -1.92 -2.90
C ILE A 191 15.43 -2.32 -1.42
N GLU A 192 16.61 -2.48 -0.82
CA GLU A 192 16.73 -2.83 0.60
C GLU A 192 16.12 -1.77 1.51
N LEU A 193 16.33 -0.49 1.22
CA LEU A 193 15.74 0.61 1.99
C LEU A 193 14.21 0.59 1.89
N VAL A 194 13.66 0.36 0.71
CA VAL A 194 12.21 0.22 0.50
C VAL A 194 11.66 -0.97 1.30
N ILE A 195 12.32 -2.14 1.26
CA ILE A 195 11.89 -3.32 2.03
C ILE A 195 11.94 -3.03 3.53
N GLN A 196 13.01 -2.38 4.01
CA GLN A 196 13.15 -2.01 5.42
C GLN A 196 12.08 -1.00 5.86
N ASP A 197 11.71 -0.05 5.00
CA ASP A 197 10.65 0.90 5.32
C ASP A 197 9.28 0.22 5.39
N LEU A 198 8.97 -0.70 4.47
CA LEU A 198 7.75 -1.51 4.56
C LEU A 198 7.71 -2.39 5.83
N ILE A 199 8.86 -2.82 6.34
CA ILE A 199 8.95 -3.50 7.64
C ILE A 199 8.71 -2.51 8.78
N ARG A 200 9.32 -1.32 8.74
CA ARG A 200 9.14 -0.24 9.73
C ARG A 200 7.67 0.20 9.82
N LEU A 201 6.99 0.30 8.69
CA LEU A 201 5.56 0.60 8.58
C LEU A 201 4.66 -0.56 9.01
N GLY A 202 5.23 -1.73 9.31
CA GLY A 202 4.50 -2.92 9.73
C GLY A 202 3.71 -3.61 8.61
N ILE A 203 3.96 -3.26 7.34
CA ILE A 203 3.31 -3.87 6.18
C ILE A 203 3.85 -5.28 5.95
N ILE A 204 5.17 -5.46 6.11
CA ILE A 204 5.87 -6.74 6.03
C ILE A 204 6.43 -7.10 7.41
N SER A 205 6.31 -8.35 7.82
CA SER A 205 7.05 -8.89 8.97
C SER A 205 8.31 -9.60 8.52
N ARG A 206 9.39 -9.45 9.28
CA ARG A 206 10.59 -10.31 9.20
C ARG A 206 10.59 -11.25 10.41
N THR A 207 10.71 -12.54 10.16
CA THR A 207 10.82 -13.57 11.21
C THR A 207 12.07 -14.40 10.99
N GLU A 208 12.71 -14.81 12.08
CA GLU A 208 13.86 -15.72 12.04
C GLU A 208 13.42 -17.08 12.59
N LYS A 209 13.58 -18.12 11.78
CA LYS A 209 13.31 -19.50 12.16
C LYS A 209 14.61 -20.25 12.29
N ALA A 210 14.77 -20.90 13.43
CA ALA A 210 15.85 -21.86 13.64
C ALA A 210 15.48 -23.19 12.98
N GLU A 211 16.25 -23.62 11.99
CA GLU A 211 16.09 -24.89 11.29
C GLU A 211 17.40 -25.67 11.35
N ALA A 212 17.33 -27.01 11.30
CA ALA A 212 18.55 -27.78 11.16
C ALA A 212 19.14 -27.54 9.75
N LYS A 213 20.46 -27.47 9.64
CA LYS A 213 21.13 -27.32 8.35
C LYS A 213 20.90 -28.54 7.46
N ASP A 214 20.93 -29.71 8.09
CA ASP A 214 20.85 -31.01 7.45
C ASP A 214 19.58 -31.72 7.91
N HIS A 215 18.76 -32.07 6.93
CA HIS A 215 17.53 -32.83 7.13
C HIS A 215 17.56 -34.12 6.33
N TYR A 216 16.91 -35.16 6.84
CA TYR A 216 16.50 -36.32 6.06
C TYR A 216 14.99 -36.34 5.94
N LEU A 217 14.47 -36.91 4.86
CA LEU A 217 13.03 -37.04 4.66
C LEU A 217 12.53 -38.31 5.37
N LEU A 218 11.55 -38.16 6.25
CA LEU A 218 10.75 -39.26 6.78
C LEU A 218 9.36 -39.17 6.13
N GLY A 219 9.19 -39.85 4.98
CA GLY A 219 8.07 -39.58 4.08
C GLY A 219 8.23 -38.22 3.40
N GLU A 220 7.25 -37.33 3.53
CA GLU A 220 7.32 -35.94 3.06
C GLU A 220 7.75 -34.95 4.15
N THR A 221 7.96 -35.43 5.39
CA THR A 221 8.32 -34.58 6.52
C THR A 221 9.84 -34.46 6.66
N PRO A 222 10.43 -33.26 6.60
CA PRO A 222 11.85 -33.06 6.87
C PRO A 222 12.13 -33.24 8.36
N MET A 223 13.01 -34.19 8.69
CA MET A 223 13.46 -34.49 10.04
C MET A 223 14.90 -34.03 10.23
N PRO A 224 15.23 -33.34 11.33
CA PRO A 224 16.59 -32.85 11.57
C PRO A 224 17.55 -34.02 11.79
N MET A 225 18.71 -34.00 11.13
CA MET A 225 19.77 -34.96 11.41
C MET A 225 20.37 -34.72 12.80
N ARG A 226 20.64 -35.81 13.52
CA ARG A 226 21.24 -35.72 14.85
C ARG A 226 22.64 -35.09 14.76
N GLY A 227 22.86 -34.00 15.50
CA GLY A 227 24.12 -33.26 15.48
C GLY A 227 24.24 -32.23 14.35
N SER A 228 23.17 -32.01 13.58
CA SER A 228 23.14 -30.94 12.58
C SER A 228 23.24 -29.57 13.26
N GLU A 229 23.97 -28.67 12.59
CA GLU A 229 24.07 -27.27 12.97
C GLU A 229 22.70 -26.59 12.82
N THR A 230 22.35 -25.70 13.75
CA THR A 230 21.15 -24.87 13.61
C THR A 230 21.48 -23.66 12.75
N VAL A 231 20.74 -23.46 11.66
CA VAL A 231 20.79 -22.26 10.83
C VAL A 231 19.57 -21.39 11.09
N LEU A 232 19.78 -20.08 11.10
CA LEU A 232 18.69 -19.11 11.15
C LEU A 232 18.25 -18.78 9.73
N LYS A 233 17.05 -19.20 9.37
CA LYS A 233 16.39 -18.83 8.12
C LYS A 233 15.55 -17.58 8.35
N THR A 234 15.75 -16.56 7.53
CA THR A 234 14.93 -15.35 7.58
C THR A 234 13.78 -15.47 6.59
N GLU A 235 12.56 -15.29 7.07
CA GLU A 235 11.33 -15.32 6.28
C GLU A 235 10.58 -13.98 6.40
N TYR A 236 9.92 -13.61 5.31
CA TYR A 236 9.13 -12.39 5.18
C TYR A 236 7.71 -12.72 4.79
N ALA A 237 6.73 -12.01 5.32
CA ALA A 237 5.33 -12.16 4.96
C ALA A 237 4.61 -10.82 5.09
N LEU A 238 3.50 -10.64 4.36
CA LEU A 238 2.58 -9.56 4.70
C LEU A 238 1.99 -9.79 6.09
N THR A 239 1.78 -8.70 6.83
CA THR A 239 1.09 -8.75 8.13
C THR A 239 -0.41 -8.57 7.94
N HIS A 240 -1.20 -8.85 8.99
CA HIS A 240 -2.62 -8.45 8.99
C HIS A 240 -2.81 -6.94 8.77
N TYR A 241 -1.91 -6.13 9.33
CA TYR A 241 -1.89 -4.69 9.10
C TYR A 241 -1.63 -4.37 7.64
N GLY A 242 -0.61 -4.99 7.03
CA GLY A 242 -0.23 -4.79 5.64
C GLY A 242 -1.33 -5.20 4.66
N VAL A 243 -1.95 -6.37 4.86
CA VAL A 243 -3.06 -6.83 4.01
C VAL A 243 -4.24 -5.85 4.07
N SER A 244 -4.66 -5.45 5.27
CA SER A 244 -5.77 -4.50 5.44
C SER A 244 -5.44 -3.11 4.90
N PHE A 245 -4.21 -2.64 5.11
CA PHE A 245 -3.73 -1.36 4.57
C PHE A 245 -3.76 -1.36 3.05
N ILE A 246 -3.16 -2.37 2.41
CA ILE A 246 -3.15 -2.52 0.95
C ILE A 246 -4.57 -2.52 0.39
N ARG A 247 -5.49 -3.29 0.99
CA ARG A 247 -6.90 -3.31 0.56
C ARG A 247 -7.56 -1.93 0.65
N ALA A 248 -7.33 -1.20 1.75
CA ALA A 248 -7.90 0.12 1.96
C ALA A 248 -7.37 1.17 0.96
N VAL A 249 -6.11 1.07 0.53
CA VAL A 249 -5.48 2.06 -0.36
C VAL A 249 -5.47 1.66 -1.84
N SER A 250 -5.62 0.37 -2.16
CA SER A 250 -5.73 -0.11 -3.55
C SER A 250 -7.13 0.05 -4.13
N GLY A 251 -8.13 0.23 -3.25
CA GLY A 251 -9.54 0.21 -3.63
C GLY A 251 -10.00 -1.24 -3.87
N ASN A 252 -11.31 -1.46 -3.90
CA ASN A 252 -11.84 -2.74 -4.35
C ASN A 252 -11.54 -2.91 -5.85
N ALA A 253 -10.33 -3.38 -6.17
CA ALA A 253 -10.17 -4.25 -7.31
C ALA A 253 -11.15 -5.38 -7.03
N GLY A 254 -12.31 -5.34 -7.68
CA GLY A 254 -13.29 -6.40 -7.60
C GLY A 254 -12.50 -7.70 -7.70
N THR A 255 -12.74 -8.60 -6.75
CA THR A 255 -12.46 -10.00 -6.94
C THR A 255 -12.85 -10.28 -8.38
N THR A 256 -11.86 -10.49 -9.24
CA THR A 256 -12.13 -10.84 -10.62
C THR A 256 -12.72 -12.23 -10.49
N ASP A 257 -14.04 -12.26 -10.42
CA ASP A 257 -14.87 -13.42 -10.67
C ASP A 257 -14.63 -13.79 -12.15
N LYS A 258 -13.44 -14.32 -12.41
CA LYS A 258 -13.17 -15.08 -13.62
C LYS A 258 -13.53 -16.50 -13.27
N GLY A 259 -14.78 -16.79 -13.58
CA GLY A 259 -15.43 -18.10 -13.63
C GLY A 259 -14.52 -19.28 -13.33
N GLY A 260 -14.72 -19.86 -12.15
CA GLY A 260 -14.34 -21.24 -11.92
C GLY A 260 -14.95 -22.13 -13.02
N PRO A 261 -14.24 -23.14 -13.51
CA PRO A 261 -14.78 -24.04 -14.51
C PRO A 261 -16.05 -24.69 -13.94
N SER A 262 -17.13 -24.59 -14.71
CA SER A 262 -18.38 -25.28 -14.42
C SER A 262 -18.08 -26.77 -14.25
N ASP A 263 -18.30 -27.27 -13.04
CA ASP A 263 -18.27 -28.69 -12.72
C ASP A 263 -19.53 -29.33 -13.32
N GLN A 264 -19.49 -29.58 -14.63
CA GLN A 264 -20.39 -30.51 -15.29
C GLN A 264 -19.63 -31.84 -15.46
N ARG A 265 -19.74 -32.71 -14.46
CA ARG A 265 -19.52 -34.14 -14.66
C ARG A 265 -20.69 -34.71 -15.47
N PRO A 266 -20.47 -35.30 -16.65
CA PRO A 266 -21.50 -36.11 -17.28
C PRO A 266 -21.71 -37.39 -16.47
N SER A 267 -22.99 -37.70 -16.23
CA SER A 267 -23.48 -38.97 -15.70
C SER A 267 -23.37 -40.08 -16.74
#